data_AF-A0ABD1FJA5-F1
#
_entry.id   AF-A0ABD1FJA5-F1
#
_cell.length_a   1.000
_cell.length_b   1.000
_cell.length_c   1.000
_cell.angle_alpha   90.00
_cell.angle_beta   90.00
_cell.angle_gamma   90.00
#
_symmetry.space_group_name_H-M   'P 1'
#
loop_
_entity.id
_entity.type
_entity.pdbx_description
1 polymer ?
#
loop_
_entity_poly.entity_id
_entity_poly.type
_entity_poly.pdbx_seq_one_letter_code
_entity_poly.pdbx_strand_id
1 'polypeptide(L)'
;MVELLTGEKAVSSIRAEAGRSLATHFLDSMEENVLFEILDPRVLREGKRDEIMAVAQLARRCLHLNGKRRPTMKEVSVELEAIKKVEECSYVEDRDGGSREFHSLSLEFADSISFTSITPFSPEADYPLLGE
;
A
#
# COMPACT_ATOMS: atom_id res chain seq x y z
N MET A 1 2.11 -8.92 -8.89
CA MET A 1 2.59 -7.74 -8.14
C MET A 1 3.53 -8.15 -7.01
N VAL A 2 3.06 -8.89 -6.00
CA VAL A 2 3.90 -9.29 -4.84
C VAL A 2 5.11 -10.14 -5.24
N GLU A 3 4.95 -11.04 -6.21
CA GLU A 3 6.07 -11.83 -6.76
C GLU A 3 7.18 -10.95 -7.34
N LEU A 4 6.84 -9.80 -7.94
CA LEU A 4 7.81 -8.86 -8.51
C LEU A 4 8.53 -8.06 -7.42
N LEU A 5 7.80 -7.69 -6.36
CA LEU A 5 8.37 -6.94 -5.23
C LEU A 5 9.35 -7.78 -4.39
N THR A 6 9.05 -9.06 -4.23
CA THR A 6 9.80 -9.99 -3.36
C THR A 6 10.80 -10.85 -4.13
N GLY A 7 10.61 -11.01 -5.46
CA GLY A 7 11.39 -11.97 -6.26
C GLY A 7 11.00 -13.44 -5.99
N GLU A 8 10.00 -13.68 -5.14
CA GLU A 8 9.52 -15.01 -4.79
C GLU A 8 8.37 -15.49 -5.68
N LYS A 9 8.24 -16.81 -5.84
CA LYS A 9 7.08 -17.42 -6.51
C LYS A 9 5.86 -17.42 -5.59
N ALA A 10 4.67 -17.18 -6.15
CA ALA A 10 3.40 -17.17 -5.41
C ALA A 10 3.17 -18.47 -4.62
N VAL A 11 3.59 -19.60 -5.21
CA VAL A 11 3.60 -20.92 -4.59
C VAL A 11 5.05 -21.41 -4.60
N SER A 12 5.65 -21.51 -3.42
CA SER A 12 6.96 -22.13 -3.23
C SER A 12 6.82 -23.36 -2.36
N SER A 13 7.55 -24.44 -2.69
CA SER A 13 7.55 -25.68 -1.92
C SER A 13 8.03 -25.45 -0.48
N ILE A 14 9.00 -24.55 -0.30
CA ILE A 14 9.58 -24.18 0.99
C ILE A 14 8.53 -23.51 1.91
N ARG A 15 7.68 -22.62 1.37
CA ARG A 15 6.63 -21.94 2.17
C ARG A 15 5.33 -22.74 2.25
N ALA A 16 5.11 -23.67 1.31
CA ALA A 16 4.01 -24.63 1.38
C ALA A 16 4.14 -25.56 2.60
N GLU A 17 5.37 -25.91 2.98
CA GLU A 17 5.64 -26.69 4.20
C GLU A 17 5.29 -25.91 5.48
N ALA A 18 5.44 -24.58 5.45
CA ALA A 18 5.00 -23.66 6.50
C ALA A 18 3.50 -23.27 6.41
N GLY A 19 2.76 -23.80 5.43
CA GLY A 19 1.33 -23.52 5.22
C GLY A 19 0.98 -22.07 4.87
N ARG A 20 1.95 -21.22 4.52
CA ARG A 20 1.73 -19.78 4.27
C ARG A 20 1.91 -19.43 2.80
N SER A 21 0.86 -18.89 2.18
CA SER A 21 0.93 -18.33 0.82
C SER A 21 1.82 -17.07 0.79
N LEU A 22 2.33 -16.70 -0.39
CA LEU A 22 3.13 -15.46 -0.51
C LEU A 22 2.27 -14.23 -0.19
N ALA A 23 0.99 -14.27 -0.57
CA ALA A 23 0.03 -13.22 -0.29
C ALA A 23 -0.17 -12.99 1.22
N THR A 24 -0.39 -14.05 2.00
CA THR A 24 -0.61 -13.93 3.45
C THR A 24 0.61 -13.36 4.16
N HIS A 25 1.81 -13.86 3.85
CA HIS A 25 3.05 -13.34 4.45
C HIS A 25 3.37 -11.90 4.06
N PHE A 26 3.05 -11.51 2.82
CA PHE A 26 3.19 -10.12 2.42
C PHE A 26 2.25 -9.21 3.22
N LEU A 27 1.01 -9.64 3.46
CA LEU A 27 0.06 -8.90 4.29
C LEU A 27 0.54 -8.81 5.75
N ASP A 28 1.00 -9.92 6.33
CA ASP A 28 1.55 -9.98 7.69
C ASP A 28 2.77 -9.03 7.82
N SER A 29 3.69 -9.07 6.86
CA SER A 29 4.88 -8.21 6.83
C SER A 29 4.53 -6.72 6.73
N MET A 30 3.42 -6.39 6.07
CA MET A 30 2.91 -5.02 6.01
C MET A 30 2.25 -4.57 7.31
N GLU A 31 1.64 -5.48 8.07
CA GLU A 31 1.04 -5.20 9.38
C GLU A 31 2.12 -5.05 10.47
N GLU A 32 3.14 -5.90 10.41
CA GLU A 32 4.31 -5.86 11.30
C GLU A 32 5.33 -4.76 10.95
N ASN A 33 5.09 -4.00 9.88
CA ASN A 33 5.99 -2.94 9.36
C ASN A 33 7.39 -3.44 8.95
N VAL A 34 7.53 -4.74 8.64
CA VAL A 34 8.79 -5.39 8.21
C VAL A 34 8.83 -5.64 6.69
N LEU A 35 7.96 -4.98 5.91
CA LEU A 35 7.88 -5.12 4.46
C LEU A 35 9.26 -5.07 3.76
N PHE A 36 10.14 -4.14 4.16
CA PHE A 36 11.44 -3.97 3.52
C PHE A 36 12.39 -5.16 3.71
N GLU A 37 12.15 -6.04 4.66
CA GLU A 37 12.94 -7.25 4.90
C GLU A 37 12.63 -8.36 3.89
N ILE A 38 11.41 -8.35 3.32
CA ILE A 38 10.94 -9.38 2.39
C ILE A 38 11.08 -8.97 0.92
N LEU A 39 11.49 -7.73 0.64
CA LEU A 39 11.64 -7.23 -0.72
C LEU A 39 12.91 -7.77 -1.39
N ASP A 40 12.84 -7.97 -2.70
CA ASP A 40 14.00 -8.36 -3.50
C ASP A 40 15.09 -7.27 -3.37
N PRO A 41 16.35 -7.64 -3.06
CA PRO A 41 17.45 -6.68 -2.96
C PRO A 41 17.63 -5.79 -4.21
N ARG A 42 17.21 -6.26 -5.39
CA ARG A 42 17.20 -5.46 -6.62
C ARG A 42 16.17 -4.33 -6.56
N VAL A 43 14.97 -4.62 -6.07
CA VAL A 43 13.90 -3.62 -5.89
C VAL A 43 14.35 -2.54 -4.90
N LEU A 44 15.00 -2.93 -3.79
CA LEU A 44 15.52 -1.98 -2.79
C LEU A 44 16.66 -1.09 -3.31
N ARG A 45 17.43 -1.58 -4.29
CA ARG A 45 18.56 -0.84 -4.87
C ARG A 45 18.13 0.08 -6.00
N GLU A 46 17.15 -0.32 -6.78
CA GLU A 46 16.73 0.37 -8.02
C GLU A 46 15.51 1.27 -7.80
N GLY A 47 14.61 0.93 -6.87
CA GLY A 47 13.39 1.68 -6.59
C GLY A 47 13.54 2.68 -5.44
N LYS A 48 12.80 3.79 -5.51
CA LYS A 48 12.67 4.73 -4.38
C LYS A 48 11.76 4.14 -3.31
N ARG A 49 12.08 4.41 -2.04
CA ARG A 49 11.29 3.90 -0.90
C ARG A 49 9.81 4.28 -0.99
N ASP A 50 9.51 5.50 -1.39
CA ASP A 50 8.13 6.00 -1.49
C ASP A 50 7.34 5.32 -2.61
N GLU A 51 7.97 5.11 -3.78
CA GLU A 51 7.38 4.40 -4.91
C GLU A 51 7.13 2.93 -4.55
N ILE A 52 8.10 2.27 -3.92
CA ILE A 52 7.99 0.90 -3.43
C ILE A 52 6.82 0.78 -2.44
N MET A 53 6.73 1.72 -1.49
CA MET A 53 5.65 1.74 -0.50
C MET A 53 4.28 1.94 -1.17
N ALA A 54 4.18 2.84 -2.15
CA ALA A 54 2.93 3.06 -2.89
C ALA A 54 2.49 1.79 -3.66
N VAL A 55 3.41 1.12 -4.34
CA VAL A 55 3.12 -0.14 -5.05
C VAL A 55 2.73 -1.24 -4.05
N ALA A 56 3.38 -1.30 -2.88
CA ALA A 56 3.06 -2.28 -1.84
C ALA A 56 1.65 -2.05 -1.24
N GLN A 57 1.27 -0.80 -0.99
CA GLN A 57 -0.08 -0.45 -0.55
C GLN A 57 -1.14 -0.80 -1.59
N LEU A 58 -0.86 -0.57 -2.88
CA LEU A 58 -1.73 -1.02 -3.96
C LEU A 58 -1.86 -2.55 -3.98
N ALA A 59 -0.74 -3.27 -3.87
CA ALA A 59 -0.74 -4.73 -3.78
C ALA A 59 -1.58 -5.24 -2.59
N ARG A 60 -1.51 -4.58 -1.42
CA ARG A 60 -2.34 -4.89 -0.25
C ARG A 60 -3.83 -4.76 -0.56
N ARG A 61 -4.25 -3.70 -1.24
CA ARG A 61 -5.66 -3.53 -1.66
C ARG A 61 -6.09 -4.58 -2.69
N CYS A 62 -5.22 -4.94 -3.63
CA CYS A 62 -5.47 -6.02 -4.58
C CYS A 62 -5.64 -7.39 -3.91
N LEU A 63 -4.92 -7.64 -2.81
CA LEU A 63 -4.98 -8.89 -2.05
C LEU A 63 -6.11 -8.94 -1.01
N HIS A 64 -6.99 -7.94 -0.97
CA HIS A 64 -8.04 -7.86 0.01
C HIS A 64 -8.93 -9.12 0.00
N LEU A 65 -9.22 -9.71 1.17
CA LEU A 65 -9.99 -10.96 1.28
C LEU A 65 -11.40 -10.83 0.69
N ASN A 66 -12.08 -9.72 0.99
CA ASN A 66 -13.34 -9.36 0.33
C ASN A 66 -13.09 -8.85 -1.10
N GLY A 67 -13.53 -9.61 -2.10
CA GLY A 67 -13.39 -9.27 -3.52
C GLY A 67 -14.04 -7.96 -3.93
N LYS A 68 -15.11 -7.53 -3.24
CA LYS A 68 -15.78 -6.24 -3.52
C LYS A 68 -14.96 -5.02 -3.12
N ARG A 69 -13.96 -5.20 -2.25
CA ARG A 69 -13.03 -4.14 -1.82
C ARG A 69 -11.75 -4.11 -2.66
N ARG A 70 -11.58 -5.07 -3.58
CA ARG A 70 -10.42 -5.07 -4.47
C ARG A 70 -10.62 -4.01 -5.55
N PRO A 71 -9.58 -3.24 -5.88
CA PRO A 71 -9.64 -2.35 -7.02
C PRO A 71 -9.83 -3.14 -8.32
N THR A 72 -10.48 -2.52 -9.28
CA THR A 72 -10.57 -2.99 -10.66
C THR A 72 -9.23 -2.87 -11.36
N MET A 73 -8.96 -3.71 -12.37
CA MET A 73 -7.69 -3.61 -13.12
C MET A 73 -7.48 -2.24 -13.78
N LYS A 74 -8.57 -1.52 -14.09
CA LYS A 74 -8.52 -0.14 -14.59
C LYS A 74 -7.95 0.81 -13.53
N GLU A 75 -8.47 0.76 -12.31
CA GLU A 75 -7.95 1.56 -11.19
C GLU A 75 -6.50 1.21 -10.88
N VAL A 76 -6.17 -0.09 -10.85
CA VAL A 76 -4.79 -0.57 -10.67
C VAL A 76 -3.86 0.02 -11.73
N SER A 77 -4.25 0.03 -13.01
CA SER A 77 -3.43 0.60 -14.08
C SER A 77 -3.23 2.11 -13.95
N VAL A 78 -4.28 2.85 -13.60
CA VAL A 78 -4.22 4.31 -13.44
C VAL A 78 -3.29 4.67 -12.28
N GLU A 79 -3.40 3.94 -11.16
CA GLU A 79 -2.58 4.21 -9.99
C GLU A 79 -1.11 3.84 -10.21
N LEU A 80 -0.81 2.73 -10.92
CA LEU A 80 0.56 2.41 -11.31
C LEU A 80 1.16 3.46 -12.25
N GLU A 81 0.37 4.01 -13.16
CA GLU A 81 0.81 5.12 -14.02
C GLU A 81 1.08 6.39 -13.21
N ALA A 82 0.26 6.68 -12.20
CA ALA A 82 0.47 7.81 -11.30
C ALA A 82 1.77 7.63 -10.49
N ILE A 83 2.02 6.46 -9.91
CA ILE A 83 3.25 6.15 -9.16
C ILE A 83 4.49 6.37 -10.03
N LYS A 84 4.44 5.96 -11.30
CA LYS A 84 5.55 6.16 -12.26
C LYS A 84 5.81 7.64 -12.56
N LYS A 85 4.81 8.51 -12.46
CA LYS A 85 4.92 9.95 -12.77
C LYS A 85 5.38 10.81 -11.58
N VAL A 86 5.55 10.24 -10.38
CA VAL A 86 6.01 10.98 -9.18
C VAL A 86 7.47 11.46 -9.29
N GLU A 87 8.18 11.17 -10.37
CA GLU A 87 9.52 11.70 -10.64
C GLU A 87 9.60 13.25 -10.78
N GLU A 88 8.48 13.98 -10.78
CA GLU A 88 8.47 15.42 -11.08
C GLU A 88 7.63 16.28 -10.11
N CYS A 89 7.78 16.07 -8.79
CA CYS A 89 7.29 17.03 -7.78
C CYS A 89 8.29 17.18 -6.63
N SER A 90 9.34 17.98 -6.81
CA SER A 90 10.15 18.47 -5.69
C SER A 90 9.36 19.53 -4.91
N TYR A 91 9.17 19.32 -3.61
CA TYR A 91 8.64 20.31 -2.67
C TYR A 91 9.36 21.65 -2.83
N VAL A 92 8.62 22.71 -3.14
CA VAL A 92 9.12 24.09 -3.00
C VAL A 92 8.43 24.67 -1.77
N GLU A 93 9.16 24.78 -0.67
CA GLU A 93 8.85 25.77 0.35
C GLU A 93 9.22 27.14 -0.23
N ASP A 94 8.25 28.03 -0.42
CA ASP A 94 8.49 29.45 -0.18
C ASP A 94 7.19 30.24 0.02
N ARG A 95 7.26 31.14 0.99
CA ARG A 95 6.19 32.05 1.37
C ARG A 95 6.05 33.17 0.33
N ASP A 96 4.82 33.67 0.22
CA ASP A 96 4.40 35.00 -0.25
C ASP A 96 3.75 35.12 -1.65
N GLY A 97 2.41 35.14 -1.62
CA GLY A 97 1.53 36.10 -2.32
C GLY A 97 1.65 36.33 -3.83
N GLY A 98 0.80 35.67 -4.64
CA GLY A 98 0.48 36.16 -5.99
C GLY A 98 -0.35 35.19 -6.84
N SER A 99 -1.65 35.42 -6.97
CA SER A 99 -2.59 34.62 -7.77
C SER A 99 -2.19 34.52 -9.24
N ARG A 100 -1.91 33.29 -9.71
CA ARG A 100 -2.04 32.91 -11.13
C ARG A 100 -2.69 31.53 -11.20
N GLU A 101 -3.82 31.49 -11.89
CA GLU A 101 -4.69 30.33 -12.04
C GLU A 101 -3.97 29.19 -12.77
N PHE A 102 -3.72 28.10 -12.05
CA PHE A 102 -3.62 26.74 -12.59
C PHE A 102 -4.27 25.79 -11.56
N HIS A 103 -5.57 25.96 -11.36
CA HIS A 103 -6.43 24.86 -10.92
C HIS A 103 -6.44 23.86 -12.10
N SER A 104 -6.12 22.57 -11.96
CA SER A 104 -7.04 21.61 -11.36
C SER A 104 -6.63 20.18 -11.79
N LEU A 105 -5.64 19.54 -11.17
CA LEU A 105 -5.51 18.06 -11.27
C LEU A 105 -4.93 17.38 -10.01
N SER A 106 -4.41 18.11 -9.01
CA SER A 106 -3.86 17.48 -7.80
C SER A 106 -4.86 17.37 -6.63
N LEU A 107 -5.85 18.26 -6.51
CA LEU A 107 -6.81 18.19 -5.39
C LEU A 107 -7.93 17.15 -5.61
N GLU A 108 -8.39 16.96 -6.85
CA GLU A 108 -9.39 15.94 -7.17
C GLU A 108 -8.87 14.50 -6.97
N PHE A 109 -7.54 14.28 -7.01
CA PHE A 109 -6.96 12.96 -6.75
C PHE A 109 -6.67 12.74 -5.26
N ALA A 110 -6.34 13.81 -4.51
CA ALA A 110 -6.10 13.76 -3.07
C ALA A 110 -7.41 13.60 -2.25
N ASP A 111 -8.54 14.11 -2.74
CA ASP A 111 -9.84 13.92 -2.08
C ASP A 111 -10.37 12.48 -2.18
N SER A 112 -9.93 11.69 -3.18
CA SER A 112 -10.15 10.24 -3.20
C SER A 112 -9.25 9.45 -2.24
N ILE A 113 -8.25 10.09 -1.64
CA ILE A 113 -7.39 9.49 -0.60
C ILE A 113 -7.79 9.97 0.81
N SER A 114 -8.82 10.81 0.92
CA SER A 114 -9.40 11.15 2.23
C SER A 114 -10.28 10.01 2.76
N PHE A 115 -9.68 9.22 3.65
CA PHE A 115 -10.21 9.10 5.00
C PHE A 115 -11.70 8.71 5.14
N THR A 116 -12.17 7.65 4.48
CA THR A 116 -13.38 6.92 4.94
C THR A 116 -13.18 5.40 4.83
N SER A 117 -12.33 4.85 5.71
CA SER A 117 -12.47 3.49 6.28
C SER A 117 -11.24 3.02 7.08
N ILE A 118 -10.44 3.93 7.65
CA ILE A 118 -9.70 3.58 8.87
C ILE A 118 -10.67 3.82 10.03
N THR A 119 -11.50 2.83 10.34
CA THR A 119 -11.87 2.63 11.74
C THR A 119 -10.64 2.05 12.42
N PRO A 120 -10.08 2.68 13.47
CA PRO A 120 -9.20 1.94 14.37
C PRO A 120 -10.01 0.75 14.87
N PHE A 121 -9.50 -0.47 14.67
CA PHE A 121 -9.96 -1.59 15.45
C PHE A 121 -9.52 -1.30 16.89
N SER A 122 -10.44 -0.82 17.75
CA SER A 122 -10.22 -0.73 19.19
C SER A 122 -10.20 -2.15 19.76
N PRO A 123 -9.08 -2.62 20.33
CA PRO A 123 -9.03 -3.94 20.94
C PRO A 123 -9.31 -3.85 22.44
N GLU A 124 -10.37 -3.18 22.89
CA GLU A 124 -10.81 -3.21 24.31
C GLU A 124 -12.32 -2.96 24.43
N ALA A 125 -13.09 -4.04 24.61
CA ALA A 125 -14.31 -4.12 25.46
C ALA A 125 -15.10 -5.41 25.17
N ASP A 126 -14.54 -6.57 25.50
CA ASP A 126 -15.35 -7.74 25.84
C ASP A 126 -14.58 -8.58 26.89
N TYR A 127 -14.45 -8.00 28.08
CA TYR A 127 -14.09 -8.77 29.27
C TYR A 127 -15.40 -9.18 29.96
N PRO A 128 -15.73 -10.47 30.05
CA PRO A 128 -16.86 -10.92 30.85
C PRO A 128 -16.54 -10.67 32.32
N LEU A 129 -17.35 -9.84 33.00
CA LEU A 129 -17.29 -9.73 34.45
C LEU A 129 -17.88 -10.99 35.08
N LEU A 130 -17.02 -11.68 35.82
CA LEU A 130 -17.33 -12.75 36.74
C LEU A 130 -17.81 -12.15 38.08
N GLY A 131 -18.98 -12.61 38.56
CA GLY A 131 -19.50 -12.43 39.94
C GLY A 131 -20.20 -11.09 40.20
N GLU A 132 -21.36 -11.02 40.85
CA GLU A 132 -21.95 -11.90 41.89
C GLU A 132 -23.42 -12.29 41.59
#